data_AF-A0A8T3XL20-F1
#
_entry.id   AF-A0A8T3XL20-F1
#
_cell.length_a   1.000
_cell.length_b   1.000
_cell.length_c   1.000
_cell.angle_alpha   90.00
_cell.angle_beta   90.00
_cell.angle_gamma   90.00
#
_symmetry.space_group_name_H-M   'P 1'
#
loop_
_entity.id
_entity.type
_entity.pdbx_description
1 polymer ?
#
loop_
_entity_poly.entity_id
_entity_poly.type
_entity_poly.pdbx_seq_one_letter_code
_entity_poly.pdbx_strand_id
1 'polypeptide(L)' 'MEEQKKAKEILGNWKKDKKLPKEMMAGLLNTILTKCNVQALILSQQVNLPPPIPLPKVQVQQQQAEKNYIG' A
#
# COMPACT_ATOMS: atom_id res chain seq x y z
N MET A 1 31.42 -0.10 9.86
CA MET A 1 31.73 -1.50 10.30
C MET A 1 30.52 -2.19 10.92
N GLU A 2 29.77 -1.52 11.79
CA GLU A 2 28.52 -2.01 12.42
C GLU A 2 27.42 -2.40 11.41
N GLU A 3 27.11 -1.52 10.45
CA GLU A 3 26.05 -1.77 9.45
C GLU A 3 26.32 -3.00 8.56
N GLN A 4 27.59 -3.24 8.22
CA GLN A 4 27.98 -4.40 7.42
C GLN A 4 27.81 -5.71 8.19
N LYS A 5 28.03 -5.70 9.51
CA LYS A 5 27.75 -6.86 10.37
C LYS A 5 26.25 -7.13 10.45
N LYS A 6 25.46 -6.08 10.69
CA LYS A 6 23.99 -6.15 10.73
C LYS A 6 23.40 -6.67 9.42
N ALA A 7 23.90 -6.21 8.28
CA ALA A 7 23.48 -6.71 6.96
C ALA A 7 23.80 -8.20 6.76
N LYS A 8 24.99 -8.66 7.18
CA LYS A 8 25.37 -10.08 7.11
C LYS A 8 24.51 -10.95 8.02
N GLU A 9 24.17 -10.47 9.20
CA GLU A 9 23.28 -11.18 10.14
C GLU A 9 21.88 -11.33 9.56
N ILE A 10 21.28 -10.24 9.04
CA ILE A 10 19.97 -10.27 8.39
C ILE A 10 19.97 -11.25 7.22
N LEU A 11 21.02 -11.22 6.38
CA LEU A 11 21.15 -12.15 5.26
C LEU A 11 21.31 -13.61 5.73
N GLY A 12 22.04 -13.83 6.82
CA GLY A 12 22.19 -15.14 7.44
C GLY A 12 20.85 -15.70 7.93
N ASN A 13 20.09 -14.90 8.67
CA ASN A 13 18.77 -15.26 9.19
C ASN A 13 17.77 -15.51 8.05
N TRP A 14 17.81 -14.72 6.98
CA TRP A 14 17.00 -14.96 5.79
C TRP A 14 17.35 -16.28 5.10
N LYS A 15 18.64 -16.60 4.95
CA LYS A 15 19.08 -17.83 4.29
C LYS A 15 18.69 -19.08 5.07
N LYS A 16 18.76 -19.03 6.41
CA LYS A 16 18.43 -20.17 7.28
C LYS A 16 16.93 -20.34 7.49
N ASP A 17 16.25 -19.29 7.91
CA ASP A 17 14.88 -19.38 8.44
C ASP A 17 13.84 -18.67 7.57
N LYS A 18 14.26 -17.97 6.50
CA LYS A 18 13.41 -17.07 5.69
C LYS A 18 12.70 -15.99 6.54
N LYS A 19 13.33 -15.60 7.65
CA LYS A 19 12.82 -14.58 8.56
C LYS A 19 13.60 -13.28 8.40
N LEU A 20 12.88 -12.16 8.47
CA LEU A 20 13.44 -10.82 8.55
C LEU A 20 12.99 -10.18 9.87
N PRO A 21 13.72 -9.18 10.37
CA PRO A 21 13.23 -8.33 11.45
C PRO A 21 11.84 -7.76 11.11
N LYS A 22 10.93 -7.72 12.10
CA LYS A 22 9.52 -7.34 11.88
C LYS A 22 9.35 -5.98 11.18
N GLU A 23 10.13 -4.99 11.59
CA GLU A 23 10.10 -3.63 11.02
C GLU A 23 10.50 -3.63 9.54
N MET A 24 11.53 -4.40 9.17
CA MET A 24 11.98 -4.53 7.79
C MET A 24 10.97 -5.31 6.94
N MET A 25 10.37 -6.36 7.51
CA MET A 25 9.36 -7.15 6.82
C MET A 25 8.14 -6.30 6.44
N ALA A 26 7.65 -5.46 7.37
CA ALA A 26 6.54 -4.56 7.09
C ALA A 26 6.84 -3.59 5.93
N GLY A 27 8.01 -2.94 5.94
CA GLY A 27 8.43 -2.05 4.86
C GLY A 27 8.57 -2.78 3.51
N LEU A 28 9.15 -3.98 3.53
CA LEU A 28 9.30 -4.81 2.33
C LEU A 28 7.95 -5.24 1.76
N LEU A 29 7.07 -5.79 2.60
CA LEU A 29 5.74 -6.23 2.19
C LEU A 29 4.89 -5.07 1.67
N ASN A 30 4.90 -3.92 2.34
CA ASN A 30 4.18 -2.74 1.86
C ASN A 30 4.67 -2.29 0.48
N THR A 31 5.98 -2.32 0.24
CA THR A 31 6.57 -1.97 -1.05
C THR A 31 6.15 -2.95 -2.15
N ILE A 32 6.18 -4.26 -1.85
CA ILE A 32 5.76 -5.31 -2.78
C ILE A 32 4.26 -5.18 -3.08
N LEU A 33 3.42 -5.10 -2.05
CA LEU A 33 1.97 -5.01 -2.19
C LEU A 33 1.55 -3.77 -2.97
N THR A 34 2.22 -2.63 -2.77
CA THR A 34 1.94 -1.40 -3.54
C THR A 34 2.15 -1.64 -5.03
N LYS A 35 3.29 -2.23 -5.41
CA LYS A 35 3.60 -2.53 -6.83
C LYS A 35 2.64 -3.57 -7.40
N CYS A 36 2.38 -4.65 -6.67
CA CYS A 36 1.50 -5.72 -7.10
C CYS A 36 0.04 -5.25 -7.26
N ASN A 37 -0.46 -4.39 -6.35
CA ASN A 37 -1.82 -3.87 -6.43
C ASN A 37 -2.02 -2.99 -7.68
N VAL A 38 -1.02 -2.18 -8.05
CA VAL A 38 -1.06 -1.39 -9.30
C VAL A 38 -1.10 -2.31 -10.52
N GLN A 39 -0.26 -3.34 -10.56
CA GLN A 39 -0.25 -4.30 -11.66
C GLN A 39 -1.55 -5.11 -11.72
N ALA A 40 -2.09 -5.53 -10.58
CA ALA A 40 -3.37 -6.23 -10.50
C ALA A 40 -4.53 -5.35 -11.01
N LEU A 41 -4.51 -4.05 -10.73
CA LEU A 41 -5.49 -3.11 -11.27
C LEU A 41 -5.41 -3.01 -12.80
N ILE A 42 -4.20 -2.86 -13.35
CA ILE A 42 -3.97 -2.80 -14.80
C ILE A 42 -4.40 -4.12 -15.47
N LEU A 43 -4.02 -5.26 -14.90
CA LEU A 43 -4.38 -6.57 -15.43
C LEU A 43 -5.90 -6.76 -15.41
N SER A 44 -6.57 -6.38 -14.31
CA SER A 44 -8.03 -6.45 -14.21
C SER A 44 -8.70 -5.67 -15.33
N GLN A 45 -8.19 -4.48 -15.66
CA GLN A 45 -8.67 -3.69 -16.80
C GLN A 45 -8.46 -4.41 -18.14
N GLN A 46 -7.31 -5.05 -18.36
CA GLN A 46 -7.00 -5.77 -19.60
C GLN A 46 -7.93 -6.97 -19.84
N VAL A 47 -8.38 -7.63 -18.78
CA VAL A 47 -9.27 -8.80 -18.86
C VAL A 47 -10.74 -8.49 -18.55
N ASN A 48 -11.12 -7.20 -18.51
CA ASN A 48 -12.47 -6.73 -18.19
C ASN A 48 -13.04 -7.23 -16.85
N LEU A 49 -12.19 -7.39 -15.84
CA LEU A 49 -12.58 -7.69 -14.47
C LEU A 49 -12.72 -6.39 -13.64
N PRO A 50 -13.59 -6.39 -12.61
CA PRO A 50 -13.71 -5.25 -11.70
C PRO A 50 -12.40 -5.01 -10.91
N PRO A 51 -12.13 -3.78 -10.46
CA PRO A 51 -10.94 -3.45 -9.68
C PRO A 51 -10.80 -4.32 -8.41
N PRO A 52 -9.59 -4.80 -8.09
CA PRO A 52 -9.36 -5.65 -6.91
C PRO A 52 -9.32 -4.86 -5.60
N ILE A 53 -9.35 -3.53 -5.65
CA ILE A 53 -9.31 -2.62 -4.51
C ILE A 53 -10.37 -1.51 -4.67
N PRO A 54 -10.93 -0.98 -3.57
CA PRO A 54 -11.86 0.13 -3.64
C PRO A 54 -11.15 1.38 -4.18
N LEU A 55 -11.73 2.00 -5.21
CA LEU A 55 -11.21 3.24 -5.77
C LEU A 55 -11.69 4.45 -4.95
N PRO A 56 -10.84 5.49 -4.78
CA PRO A 56 -11.27 6.72 -4.14
C PRO A 56 -12.38 7.38 -4.96
N LYS A 57 -13.43 7.84 -4.28
CA LYS A 57 -14.54 8.57 -4.90
C LYS A 57 -14.41 10.05 -4.59
N VAL A 58 -14.60 10.90 -5.60
CA VAL A 58 -14.69 12.34 -5.39
C VAL A 58 -16.08 12.65 -4.82
N GLN A 59 -16.13 13.22 -3.62
CA GLN A 59 -17.36 13.74 -3.02
C GLN A 59 -17.44 15.23 -3.30
N VAL A 60 -18.43 15.66 -4.09
CA VAL A 60 -18.73 17.08 -4.23
C VAL A 60 -19.62 17.48 -3.06
N GLN A 61 -19.07 18.18 -2.08
CA GLN A 61 -19.88 18.80 -1.04
C GLN A 61 -20.67 19.95 -1.67
N GLN A 62 -21.98 19.80 -1.80
CA GLN A 62 -22.86 20.91 -2.11
C GLN A 62 -22.80 21.86 -0.91
N GLN A 63 -22.12 23.01 -1.08
CA GLN A 63 -22.19 24.10 -0.12
C GLN A 63 -23.66 24.47 0.06
N GLN A 64 -24.17 24.26 1.26
CA GLN A 64 -25.52 24.67 1.63
C GLN A 64 -25.58 26.20 1.49
N ALA A 65 -26.23 26.65 0.42
CA ALA A 65 -26.57 28.06 0.27
C ALA A 65 -27.45 28.46 1.47
N GLU A 66 -26.95 29.46 2.20
CA GLU A 66 -27.52 30.07 3.39
C GLU A 66 -29.05 30.23 3.27
N LYS A 67 -29.80 29.56 4.15
CA LYS A 67 -31.21 29.89 4.40
C LYS A 67 -31.34 30.63 5.72
N ASN A 68 -30.84 31.87 5.77
CA ASN A 68 -31.32 32.86 6.73
C ASN A 68 -32.64 33.43 6.18
N TYR A 69 -33.73 32.71 6.38
CA TYR A 69 -35.08 33.28 6.27
C TYR A 69 -35.51 33.66 7.69
N ILE A 70 -35.26 34.91 8.07
CA ILE A 70 -35.88 35.54 9.23
C ILE A 70 -37.24 36.06 8.75
N GLY A 71 -38.31 35.40 9.22
CA GLY A 71 -39.66 35.96 9.17
C GLY A 71 -39.82 37.13 10.11
#